data_AF-A0A386AYW7-F1
#
_entry.id   AF-A0A386AYW7-F1
#
_cell.length_a   1.000
_cell.length_b   1.000
_cell.length_c   1.000
_cell.angle_alpha   90.00
_cell.angle_beta   90.00
_cell.angle_gamma   90.00
#
_symmetry.space_group_name_H-M   'P 1'
#
loop_
_entity.id
_entity.type
_entity.pdbx_description
1 polymer ?
#
loop_
_entity_poly.entity_id
_entity_poly.type
_entity_poly.pdbx_seq_one_letter_code
_entity_poly.pdbx_strand_id
1 'polypeptide(L)'
;MFKNFIHGDNSQERLVFKNPQRLHVKQYVKLIIMYTENYEWVIGFIDGDGFLDLERIKNRDRFYYRPILSITQKNIKMLYKIKKILKIGRITKRSDGYYHYRVRNRRLFEQYLVPIFIKYPFLSNKKLQFKLILRCLRILKDYTDQDSQKQRCLNQIQIWIREARLRRLKTEPKNLSQTWLVGFFDSEGCISVSPLRARGASGGKQQSSKEASLKWRFVIKISQSKTNYLLLVAIRDFLNIGQIYKERSNIYYWGSHSFKDLSKLKSLFKKYPLKSEKHIQWIRFLKLLQIKDDILKPNQKKLERLILSFQKSKTIEDIVPTTLKNVE
;
A
#
# COMPACT_ATOMS: atom_id res chain seq x y z
N MET A 1 -13.05 47.52 -25.24
CA MET A 1 -14.22 48.16 -24.60
C MET A 1 -14.13 47.92 -23.11
N PHE A 2 -13.90 49.01 -22.40
CA PHE A 2 -13.62 49.09 -20.96
C PHE A 2 -14.88 48.84 -20.11
N LYS A 3 -14.63 48.40 -18.86
CA LYS A 3 -15.34 48.75 -17.61
C LYS A 3 -16.87 48.98 -17.65
N ASN A 4 -17.60 48.18 -16.88
CA ASN A 4 -18.46 48.60 -15.74
C ASN A 4 -19.57 47.57 -15.53
N PHE A 5 -19.64 46.98 -14.33
CA PHE A 5 -20.82 46.94 -13.45
C PHE A 5 -20.41 46.23 -12.15
N ILE A 6 -19.79 47.03 -11.27
CA ILE A 6 -19.81 46.85 -9.82
C ILE A 6 -20.97 47.73 -9.31
N HIS A 7 -21.56 47.34 -8.19
CA HIS A 7 -22.77 47.82 -7.50
C HIS A 7 -24.03 47.09 -7.98
N GLY A 8 -24.71 46.29 -7.17
CA GLY A 8 -24.58 45.94 -5.78
C GLY A 8 -25.90 45.32 -5.38
N ASP A 9 -25.90 44.11 -4.85
CA ASP A 9 -26.98 43.67 -3.97
C ASP A 9 -26.36 42.89 -2.81
N ASN A 10 -26.47 43.49 -1.64
CA ASN A 10 -25.96 43.03 -0.37
C ASN A 10 -27.01 42.12 0.26
N SER A 11 -27.10 40.87 -0.22
CA SER A 11 -27.71 39.79 0.56
C SER A 11 -26.59 38.90 1.10
N GLN A 12 -25.90 39.41 2.13
CA GLN A 12 -25.17 38.53 3.04
C GLN A 12 -26.21 37.63 3.72
N GLU A 13 -26.42 36.42 3.20
CA GLU A 13 -26.86 35.31 4.05
C GLU A 13 -25.73 35.04 5.05
N ARG A 14 -25.74 35.82 6.14
CA ARG A 14 -25.11 35.43 7.39
C ARG A 14 -25.81 34.17 7.84
N LEU A 15 -25.20 33.02 7.55
CA LEU A 15 -25.43 31.82 8.32
C LEU A 15 -24.98 32.10 9.76
N VAL A 16 -25.90 32.64 10.56
CA VAL A 16 -25.76 32.73 12.02
C VAL A 16 -25.85 31.32 12.57
N PHE A 17 -24.74 30.59 12.50
CA PHE A 17 -24.62 29.32 13.19
C PHE A 17 -24.48 29.61 14.69
N LYS A 18 -25.57 29.40 15.41
CA LYS A 18 -25.58 29.30 16.88
C LYS A 18 -24.42 28.42 17.33
N ASN A 19 -23.63 28.97 18.25
CA ASN A 19 -22.44 28.43 18.88
C ASN A 19 -22.53 26.90 19.11
N PRO A 20 -21.86 26.05 18.31
CA PRO A 20 -21.95 24.61 18.49
C PRO A 20 -21.18 24.21 19.74
N GLN A 21 -21.87 23.60 20.70
CA GLN A 21 -21.30 23.09 21.94
C GLN A 21 -20.00 22.30 21.66
N ARG A 22 -18.96 22.51 22.50
CA ARG A 22 -17.59 21.94 22.33
C ARG A 22 -17.53 20.43 22.04
N LEU A 23 -18.54 19.63 22.43
CA LEU A 23 -18.61 18.20 22.11
C LEU A 23 -18.82 17.91 20.61
N HIS A 24 -19.69 18.67 19.93
CA HIS A 24 -20.00 18.45 18.51
C HIS A 24 -18.79 18.74 17.61
N VAL A 25 -18.01 19.77 17.96
CA VAL A 25 -16.77 20.12 17.27
C VAL A 25 -15.72 19.01 17.42
N LYS A 26 -15.55 18.44 18.62
CA LYS A 26 -14.61 17.33 18.86
C LYS A 26 -14.97 16.07 18.06
N GLN A 27 -16.26 15.72 17.99
CA GLN A 27 -16.75 14.58 17.19
C GLN A 27 -16.45 14.78 15.69
N TYR A 28 -16.72 15.99 15.19
CA TYR A 28 -16.52 16.35 13.78
C TYR A 28 -15.03 16.35 13.39
N VAL A 29 -14.17 16.94 14.23
CA VAL A 29 -12.71 16.91 14.04
C VAL A 29 -12.20 15.46 14.04
N LYS A 30 -12.67 14.61 14.96
CA LYS A 30 -12.32 13.18 15.01
C LYS A 30 -12.73 12.45 13.73
N LEU A 31 -13.91 12.76 13.17
CA LEU A 31 -14.36 12.21 11.89
C LEU A 31 -13.44 12.64 10.74
N ILE A 32 -13.09 13.92 10.63
CA ILE A 32 -12.18 14.42 9.58
C ILE A 32 -10.81 13.77 9.66
N ILE A 33 -10.26 13.65 10.87
CA ILE A 33 -8.98 12.96 11.11
C ILE A 33 -9.10 11.51 10.65
N MET A 34 -10.13 10.79 11.10
CA MET A 34 -10.36 9.39 10.72
C MET A 34 -10.49 9.21 9.20
N TYR A 35 -11.19 10.12 8.50
CA TYR A 35 -11.28 10.08 7.03
C TYR A 35 -9.92 10.30 6.38
N THR A 36 -9.15 11.28 6.87
CA THR A 36 -7.81 11.58 6.37
C THR A 36 -6.89 10.37 6.51
N GLU A 37 -6.81 9.78 7.71
CA GLU A 37 -5.99 8.61 8.00
C GLU A 37 -6.40 7.39 7.15
N ASN A 38 -7.69 7.21 6.91
CA ASN A 38 -8.19 6.14 6.05
C ASN A 38 -7.80 6.34 4.59
N TYR A 39 -7.88 7.57 4.07
CA TYR A 39 -7.47 7.85 2.69
C TYR A 39 -5.97 7.67 2.53
N GLU A 40 -5.15 8.25 3.39
CA GLU A 40 -3.69 8.08 3.35
C GLU A 40 -3.28 6.61 3.44
N TRP A 41 -3.92 5.84 4.33
CA TRP A 41 -3.71 4.39 4.42
C TRP A 41 -4.07 3.68 3.10
N VAL A 42 -5.20 4.02 2.47
CA VAL A 42 -5.57 3.44 1.16
C VAL A 42 -4.56 3.84 0.09
N ILE A 43 -4.06 5.08 0.08
CA ILE A 43 -3.03 5.52 -0.88
C ILE A 43 -1.74 4.74 -0.70
N GLY A 44 -1.29 4.55 0.55
CA GLY A 44 -0.14 3.71 0.86
C GLY A 44 -0.33 2.28 0.33
N PHE A 45 -1.49 1.69 0.58
CA PHE A 45 -1.79 0.34 0.09
C PHE A 45 -1.79 0.28 -1.45
N ILE A 46 -2.39 1.27 -2.11
CA ILE A 46 -2.40 1.38 -3.57
C ILE A 46 -1.00 1.61 -4.10
N ASP A 47 -0.12 2.38 -3.44
CA ASP A 47 1.27 2.57 -3.87
C ASP A 47 2.06 1.27 -3.95
N GLY A 48 1.75 0.27 -3.10
CA GLY A 48 2.31 -1.08 -3.18
C GLY A 48 1.60 -1.94 -4.22
N ASP A 49 0.37 -2.34 -3.92
CA ASP A 49 -0.35 -3.40 -4.66
C ASP A 49 -1.35 -2.89 -5.73
N GLY A 50 -1.45 -1.57 -5.90
CA GLY A 50 -2.41 -0.96 -6.81
C GLY A 50 -1.96 -0.98 -8.27
N PHE A 51 -2.92 -1.21 -9.16
CA PHE A 51 -2.77 -1.08 -10.60
C PHE A 51 -3.58 0.12 -11.11
N LEU A 52 -2.87 1.07 -11.73
CA LEU A 52 -3.45 2.22 -12.42
C LEU A 52 -3.10 2.15 -13.90
N ASP A 53 -4.12 2.28 -14.75
CA ASP A 53 -3.95 2.30 -16.20
C ASP A 53 -5.10 3.03 -16.91
N LEU A 54 -4.96 3.19 -18.22
CA LEU A 54 -6.04 3.49 -19.14
C LEU A 54 -6.39 2.18 -19.87
N GLU A 55 -7.61 1.69 -19.71
CA GLU A 55 -8.09 0.51 -20.41
C GLU A 55 -8.67 0.93 -21.77
N ARG A 56 -8.18 0.31 -22.86
CA ARG A 56 -8.73 0.44 -24.21
C ARG A 56 -9.64 -0.76 -24.48
N ILE A 57 -10.87 -0.49 -24.88
CA ILE A 57 -11.92 -1.49 -25.10
C ILE A 57 -12.32 -1.40 -26.57
N LYS A 58 -12.30 -2.53 -27.26
CA LYS A 58 -12.84 -2.66 -28.61
C LYS A 58 -14.31 -3.08 -28.52
N ASN A 59 -15.19 -2.41 -29.25
CA ASN A 59 -16.57 -2.82 -29.44
C ASN A 59 -16.89 -2.71 -30.93
N ARG A 60 -17.00 -3.86 -31.61
CA ARG A 60 -17.01 -3.94 -33.08
C ARG A 60 -15.80 -3.18 -33.64
N ASP A 61 -16.01 -2.17 -34.48
CA ASP A 61 -14.94 -1.38 -35.10
C ASP A 61 -14.59 -0.11 -34.32
N ARG A 62 -15.18 0.08 -33.14
CA ARG A 62 -15.05 1.29 -32.31
C ARG A 62 -14.16 1.04 -31.09
N PHE A 63 -13.40 2.06 -30.71
CA PHE A 63 -12.56 2.02 -29.52
C PHE A 63 -13.04 3.00 -28.44
N TYR A 64 -13.13 2.50 -27.22
CA TYR A 64 -13.47 3.27 -26.03
C TYR A 64 -12.35 3.18 -25.01
N TYR A 65 -12.19 4.23 -24.21
CA TYR A 65 -11.15 4.29 -23.20
C TYR A 65 -11.78 4.62 -21.85
N ARG A 66 -11.27 3.98 -20.79
CA ARG A 66 -11.67 4.29 -19.42
C ARG A 66 -10.50 4.16 -18.46
N PRO A 67 -10.42 5.00 -17.42
CA PRO A 67 -9.44 4.81 -16.37
C PRO A 67 -9.75 3.52 -15.60
N ILE A 68 -8.71 2.83 -15.12
CA ILE A 68 -8.86 1.69 -14.23
C ILE A 68 -7.97 1.87 -13.00
N LEU A 69 -8.60 1.73 -11.82
CA LEU A 69 -7.92 1.30 -10.60
C LEU A 69 -8.29 -0.16 -10.35
N SER A 70 -7.29 -1.01 -10.18
CA SER A 70 -7.47 -2.41 -9.79
C SER A 70 -6.56 -2.77 -8.63
N ILE A 71 -7.04 -3.60 -7.70
CA ILE A 71 -6.24 -4.17 -6.61
C ILE A 71 -6.57 -5.66 -6.56
N THR A 72 -5.54 -6.50 -6.63
CA THR A 72 -5.67 -7.96 -6.60
C THR A 72 -5.20 -8.46 -5.25
N GLN A 73 -6.02 -9.24 -4.56
CA GLN A 73 -5.67 -9.82 -3.25
C GLN A 73 -6.26 -11.22 -3.12
N LYS A 74 -5.51 -12.11 -2.46
CA LYS A 74 -6.01 -13.44 -2.07
C LYS A 74 -7.04 -13.32 -0.95
N ASN A 75 -6.82 -12.38 -0.01
CA ASN A 75 -7.73 -12.10 1.08
C ASN A 75 -8.80 -11.06 0.69
N ILE A 76 -10.02 -11.53 0.44
CA ILE A 76 -11.16 -10.68 0.09
C ILE A 76 -11.51 -9.64 1.16
N LYS A 77 -11.25 -9.92 2.45
CA LYS A 77 -11.56 -8.98 3.55
C LYS A 77 -10.79 -7.68 3.37
N MET A 78 -9.57 -7.74 2.85
CA MET A 78 -8.77 -6.55 2.59
C MET A 78 -9.42 -5.65 1.53
N LEU A 79 -9.94 -6.26 0.47
CA LEU A 79 -10.65 -5.55 -0.60
C LEU A 79 -11.95 -4.91 -0.10
N TYR A 80 -12.72 -5.61 0.75
CA TYR A 80 -13.93 -5.03 1.34
C TYR A 80 -13.63 -3.83 2.24
N LYS A 81 -12.51 -3.85 3.00
CA LYS A 81 -12.07 -2.68 3.79
C LYS A 81 -11.75 -1.49 2.87
N ILE A 82 -10.99 -1.70 1.79
CA ILE A 82 -10.68 -0.65 0.81
C ILE A 82 -11.96 -0.10 0.18
N LYS A 83 -12.87 -0.99 -0.25
CA LYS A 83 -14.18 -0.62 -0.81
C LYS A 83 -15.02 0.19 0.20
N LYS A 84 -15.01 -0.15 1.49
CA LYS A 84 -15.72 0.62 2.53
C LYS A 84 -15.18 2.04 2.68
N ILE A 85 -13.86 2.21 2.56
CA ILE A 85 -13.22 3.54 2.64
C ILE A 85 -13.50 4.36 1.37
N LEU A 86 -13.31 3.77 0.19
CA LEU A 86 -13.50 4.46 -1.09
C LEU A 86 -14.98 4.61 -1.50
N LYS A 87 -15.88 3.84 -0.89
CA LYS A 87 -17.34 3.79 -1.11
C LYS A 87 -17.80 3.37 -2.52
N ILE A 88 -16.88 3.19 -3.46
CA ILE A 88 -17.16 2.85 -4.87
C ILE A 88 -16.52 1.50 -5.25
N GLY A 89 -16.58 1.15 -6.55
CA GLY A 89 -15.90 -0.02 -7.11
C GLY A 89 -16.66 -1.34 -6.93
N ARG A 90 -16.17 -2.40 -7.58
CA ARG A 90 -16.75 -3.74 -7.54
C ARG A 90 -15.69 -4.76 -7.16
N ILE A 91 -16.09 -5.78 -6.40
CA ILE A 91 -15.23 -6.91 -6.06
C ILE A 91 -15.71 -8.13 -6.85
N THR A 92 -14.81 -8.83 -7.53
CA THR A 92 -15.10 -10.03 -8.32
C THR A 92 -14.07 -11.11 -8.02
N LYS A 93 -14.50 -12.37 -7.89
CA LYS A 93 -13.61 -13.53 -7.78
C LYS A 93 -12.96 -13.85 -9.13
N ARG A 94 -11.69 -14.26 -9.11
CA ARG A 94 -10.93 -14.78 -10.26
C ARG A 94 -10.92 -16.31 -10.23
N SER A 95 -10.57 -16.93 -11.36
CA SER A 95 -10.43 -18.39 -11.48
C SER A 95 -9.30 -18.96 -10.63
N ASP A 96 -8.20 -18.22 -10.44
CA ASP A 96 -7.01 -18.59 -9.67
C ASP A 96 -7.18 -18.49 -8.14
N GLY A 97 -8.40 -18.26 -7.65
CA GLY A 97 -8.70 -18.12 -6.23
C GLY A 97 -8.40 -16.73 -5.63
N TYR A 98 -7.88 -15.78 -6.42
CA TYR A 98 -7.74 -14.39 -6.01
C TYR A 98 -9.04 -13.59 -6.23
N TYR A 99 -9.07 -12.38 -5.71
CA TYR A 99 -10.16 -11.42 -5.88
C TYR A 99 -9.63 -10.12 -6.46
N HIS A 100 -10.46 -9.45 -7.25
CA HIS A 100 -10.20 -8.13 -7.79
C HIS A 100 -11.15 -7.11 -7.22
N TYR A 101 -10.63 -6.03 -6.66
CA TYR A 101 -11.36 -4.78 -6.49
C TYR A 101 -11.08 -3.88 -7.70
N ARG A 102 -12.12 -3.38 -8.38
CA ARG A 102 -11.98 -2.54 -9.58
C ARG A 102 -12.87 -1.31 -9.55
N VAL A 103 -12.31 -0.16 -9.93
CA VAL A 103 -13.04 1.06 -10.29
C VAL A 103 -12.74 1.36 -11.76
N ARG A 104 -13.73 1.14 -12.63
CA ARG A 104 -13.62 1.32 -14.09
C ARG A 104 -14.59 2.36 -14.66
N ASN A 105 -15.63 2.72 -13.90
CA ASN A 105 -16.59 3.71 -14.35
C ASN A 105 -15.94 5.10 -14.32
N ARG A 106 -15.84 5.76 -15.48
CA ARG A 106 -15.17 7.06 -15.64
C ARG A 106 -15.74 8.12 -14.67
N ARG A 107 -17.07 8.26 -14.62
CA ARG A 107 -17.76 9.24 -13.75
C ARG A 107 -17.42 9.01 -12.28
N LEU A 108 -17.49 7.76 -11.80
CA LEU A 108 -17.14 7.44 -10.41
C LEU A 108 -15.65 7.65 -10.13
N PHE A 109 -14.77 7.35 -11.10
CA PHE A 109 -13.34 7.59 -10.96
C PHE A 109 -13.04 9.09 -10.82
N GLU A 110 -13.61 9.92 -11.69
CA GLU A 110 -13.46 11.38 -11.65
C GLU A 110 -14.07 12.01 -10.39
N GLN A 111 -15.27 11.59 -9.98
CA GLN A 111 -15.96 12.21 -8.85
C GLN A 111 -15.33 11.85 -7.50
N TYR A 112 -14.81 10.62 -7.35
CA TYR A 112 -14.35 10.13 -6.04
C TYR A 112 -12.84 9.94 -5.96
N LEU A 113 -12.19 9.33 -6.96
CA LEU A 113 -10.77 9.00 -6.87
C LEU A 113 -9.87 10.19 -7.20
N VAL A 114 -10.23 10.99 -8.21
CA VAL A 114 -9.41 12.16 -8.59
C VAL A 114 -9.22 13.14 -7.43
N PRO A 115 -10.26 13.57 -6.68
CA PRO A 115 -10.09 14.45 -5.53
C PRO A 115 -9.21 13.83 -4.43
N ILE A 116 -9.36 12.53 -4.17
CA ILE A 116 -8.55 11.82 -3.17
C ILE A 116 -7.08 11.80 -3.60
N PHE A 117 -6.78 11.43 -4.84
CA PHE A 117 -5.40 11.30 -5.35
C PHE A 117 -4.71 12.65 -5.58
N ILE A 118 -5.47 13.73 -5.76
CA ILE A 118 -4.93 15.10 -5.77
C ILE A 118 -4.56 15.52 -4.34
N LYS A 119 -5.46 15.28 -3.36
CA LYS A 119 -5.25 15.66 -1.96
C LYS A 119 -4.17 14.83 -1.27
N TYR A 120 -4.12 13.54 -1.58
CA TYR A 120 -3.19 12.56 -1.03
C TYR A 120 -2.41 11.92 -2.19
N PRO A 121 -1.33 12.58 -2.67
CA PRO A 121 -0.61 12.12 -3.84
C PRO A 121 0.17 10.83 -3.57
N PHE A 122 0.23 9.96 -4.58
CA PHE A 122 1.11 8.79 -4.60
C PHE A 122 2.58 9.20 -4.40
N LEU A 123 3.33 8.36 -3.70
CA LEU A 123 4.76 8.53 -3.45
C LEU A 123 5.62 7.64 -4.36
N SER A 124 5.05 6.60 -4.96
CA SER A 124 5.71 5.79 -5.98
C SER A 124 5.60 6.43 -7.37
N ASN A 125 6.10 5.71 -8.38
CA ASN A 125 5.92 6.07 -9.79
C ASN A 125 4.44 6.11 -10.25
N LYS A 126 3.50 5.58 -9.45
CA LYS A 126 2.04 5.78 -9.66
C LYS A 126 1.64 7.24 -9.68
N LYS A 127 2.42 8.15 -9.08
CA LYS A 127 2.24 9.60 -9.20
C LYS A 127 2.29 10.07 -10.65
N LEU A 128 3.25 9.55 -11.43
CA LEU A 128 3.37 9.89 -12.85
C LEU A 128 2.24 9.25 -13.66
N GLN A 129 1.90 7.99 -13.38
CA GLN A 129 0.77 7.32 -14.01
C GLN A 129 -0.54 8.10 -13.80
N PHE A 130 -0.81 8.54 -12.57
CA PHE A 130 -2.00 9.33 -12.26
C PHE A 130 -2.02 10.68 -13.01
N LYS A 131 -0.88 11.36 -13.11
CA LYS A 131 -0.77 12.60 -13.91
C LYS A 131 -1.12 12.36 -15.39
N LEU A 132 -0.69 11.24 -15.97
CA LEU A 132 -1.02 10.86 -17.33
C LEU A 132 -2.51 10.51 -17.46
N ILE A 133 -3.08 9.79 -16.50
CA ILE A 133 -4.53 9.51 -16.45
C ILE A 133 -5.33 10.81 -16.41
N LEU A 134 -4.92 11.83 -15.63
CA LEU A 134 -5.58 13.15 -15.63
C LEU A 134 -5.57 13.81 -17.02
N ARG A 135 -4.50 13.63 -17.82
CA ARG A 135 -4.45 14.09 -19.21
C ARG A 135 -5.46 13.33 -20.08
N CYS A 136 -5.53 12.01 -19.94
CA CYS A 136 -6.54 11.19 -20.65
C CYS A 136 -7.96 11.65 -20.31
N LEU A 137 -8.28 11.87 -19.03
CA LEU A 137 -9.61 12.29 -18.60
C LEU A 137 -10.03 13.63 -19.21
N ARG A 138 -9.08 14.55 -19.44
CA ARG A 138 -9.37 15.81 -20.15
C ARG A 138 -9.74 15.57 -21.62
N ILE A 139 -8.96 14.74 -22.32
CA ILE A 139 -9.23 14.36 -23.72
C ILE A 139 -10.58 13.62 -23.82
N LEU A 140 -10.92 12.82 -22.82
CA LEU A 140 -12.15 12.03 -22.80
C LEU A 140 -13.43 12.84 -22.58
N LYS A 141 -13.35 14.12 -22.21
CA LYS A 141 -14.55 14.95 -21.96
C LYS A 141 -15.44 15.08 -23.19
N ASP A 142 -14.82 15.26 -24.36
CA ASP A 142 -15.46 15.49 -25.66
C ASP A 142 -14.94 14.48 -26.71
N TYR A 143 -14.51 13.31 -26.26
CA TYR A 143 -14.05 12.22 -27.13
C TYR A 143 -15.23 11.47 -27.75
N THR A 144 -15.16 11.22 -29.05
CA THR A 144 -16.01 10.26 -29.77
C THR A 144 -15.14 9.17 -30.38
N ASP A 145 -15.73 8.00 -30.63
CA ASP A 145 -15.07 6.85 -31.27
C ASP A 145 -14.76 7.07 -32.76
N GLN A 146 -15.10 8.24 -33.32
CA GLN A 146 -14.76 8.66 -34.67
C GLN A 146 -13.53 9.57 -34.72
N ASP A 147 -13.09 10.12 -33.58
CA ASP A 147 -11.95 11.04 -33.50
C ASP A 147 -10.62 10.28 -33.53
N SER A 148 -10.13 10.02 -34.74
CA SER A 148 -8.86 9.29 -34.96
C SER A 148 -7.64 9.99 -34.35
N GLN A 149 -7.65 11.33 -34.25
CA GLN A 149 -6.55 12.09 -33.67
C GLN A 149 -6.50 11.91 -32.15
N LYS A 150 -7.63 12.04 -31.46
CA LYS A 150 -7.72 11.78 -30.01
C LYS A 150 -7.45 10.31 -29.70
N GLN A 151 -7.86 9.38 -30.56
CA GLN A 151 -7.50 7.96 -30.41
C GLN A 151 -6.00 7.73 -30.43
N ARG A 152 -5.29 8.28 -31.42
CA ARG A 152 -3.82 8.19 -31.49
C ARG A 152 -3.16 8.78 -30.24
N CYS A 153 -3.66 9.93 -29.76
CA CYS A 153 -3.17 10.55 -28.53
C CYS A 153 -3.41 9.64 -27.30
N LEU A 154 -4.61 9.10 -27.12
CA LEU A 154 -4.95 8.22 -26.00
C LEU A 154 -4.14 6.92 -26.01
N ASN A 155 -3.91 6.32 -27.19
CA ASN A 155 -3.04 5.16 -27.36
C ASN A 155 -1.60 5.49 -26.92
N GLN A 156 -1.08 6.64 -27.34
CA GLN A 156 0.26 7.06 -26.96
C GLN A 156 0.39 7.30 -25.45
N ILE A 157 -0.62 7.94 -24.82
CA ILE A 157 -0.60 8.14 -23.37
C ILE A 157 -0.72 6.80 -22.63
N GLN A 158 -1.49 5.82 -23.15
CA GLN A 158 -1.55 4.47 -22.58
C GLN A 158 -0.16 3.82 -22.54
N ILE A 159 0.62 3.93 -23.61
CA ILE A 159 2.02 3.47 -23.66
C ILE A 159 2.85 4.20 -22.59
N TRP A 160 2.75 5.53 -22.51
CA TRP A 160 3.46 6.31 -21.49
C TRP A 160 3.07 5.95 -20.05
N ILE A 161 1.82 5.54 -19.79
CA ILE A 161 1.39 5.06 -18.47
C ILE A 161 2.09 3.75 -18.10
N ARG A 162 2.27 2.85 -19.08
CA ARG A 162 3.00 1.59 -18.91
C ARG A 162 4.49 1.84 -18.68
N GLU A 163 5.09 2.74 -19.46
CA GLU A 163 6.50 3.15 -19.28
C GLU A 163 6.73 3.84 -17.92
N ALA A 164 5.78 4.68 -17.48
CA ALA A 164 5.84 5.34 -16.18
C ALA A 164 5.92 4.33 -15.01
N ARG A 165 5.33 3.14 -15.14
CA ARG A 165 5.42 2.04 -14.16
C ARG A 165 6.83 1.48 -14.00
N LEU A 166 7.67 1.64 -15.02
CA LEU A 166 9.04 1.15 -15.04
C LEU A 166 10.05 2.28 -14.81
N ARG A 167 9.59 3.53 -14.83
CA ARG A 167 10.44 4.69 -14.64
C ARG A 167 11.01 4.75 -13.22
N ARG A 168 12.32 4.94 -13.12
CA ARG A 168 13.01 5.18 -11.85
C ARG A 168 12.58 6.51 -11.25
N LEU A 169 12.31 6.54 -9.94
CA LEU A 169 12.14 7.78 -9.19
C LEU A 169 13.42 8.61 -9.26
N LYS A 170 13.29 9.87 -9.68
CA LYS A 170 14.42 10.81 -9.82
C LYS A 170 14.78 11.50 -8.51
N THR A 171 13.80 11.68 -7.64
CA THR A 171 13.94 12.38 -6.37
C THR A 171 13.26 11.58 -5.27
N GLU A 172 13.75 11.77 -4.05
CA GLU A 172 13.14 11.21 -2.86
C GLU A 172 11.72 11.78 -2.67
N PRO A 173 10.71 10.92 -2.46
CA PRO A 173 9.38 11.37 -2.09
C PRO A 173 9.40 12.13 -0.76
N LYS A 174 8.76 13.30 -0.74
CA LYS A 174 8.58 14.12 0.48
C LYS A 174 7.20 13.87 1.08
N ASN A 175 7.01 14.31 2.33
CA ASN A 175 5.73 14.31 3.05
C ASN A 175 5.14 12.91 3.27
N LEU A 176 5.97 11.94 3.64
CA LEU A 176 5.48 10.65 4.11
C LEU A 176 4.67 10.87 5.38
N SER A 177 3.47 10.30 5.44
CA SER A 177 2.70 10.23 6.67
C SER A 177 2.79 8.83 7.29
N GLN A 178 2.60 8.77 8.61
CA GLN A 178 2.62 7.52 9.37
C GLN A 178 1.53 6.56 8.88
N THR A 179 0.36 7.09 8.51
CA THR A 179 -0.81 6.40 7.97
C THR A 179 -0.55 5.82 6.57
N TRP A 180 0.05 6.61 5.68
CA TRP A 180 0.50 6.12 4.36
C TRP A 180 1.50 4.97 4.53
N LEU A 181 2.49 5.13 5.42
CA LEU A 181 3.50 4.10 5.66
C LEU A 181 2.88 2.78 6.16
N VAL A 182 1.89 2.86 7.05
CA VAL A 182 1.16 1.69 7.54
C VAL A 182 0.37 1.02 6.41
N GLY A 183 -0.25 1.80 5.53
CA GLY A 183 -0.92 1.30 4.33
C GLY A 183 0.04 0.60 3.37
N PHE A 184 1.19 1.20 3.12
CA PHE A 184 2.24 0.64 2.26
C PHE A 184 2.87 -0.62 2.89
N PHE A 185 3.01 -0.66 4.22
CA PHE A 185 3.42 -1.87 4.94
C PHE A 185 2.37 -2.97 4.86
N ASP A 186 1.07 -2.63 4.90
CA ASP A 186 -0.01 -3.61 4.74
C ASP A 186 0.02 -4.30 3.37
N SER A 187 0.53 -3.66 2.32
CA SER A 187 0.81 -4.28 1.02
C SER A 187 2.19 -4.97 0.98
N GLU A 188 3.28 -4.21 1.14
CA GLU A 188 4.66 -4.60 0.79
C GLU A 188 5.51 -5.04 2.00
N GLY A 189 4.99 -4.87 3.21
CA GLY A 189 5.69 -5.19 4.45
C GLY A 189 5.84 -6.70 4.69
N CYS A 190 6.81 -7.08 5.49
CA CYS A 190 7.02 -8.45 5.91
C CYS A 190 7.53 -8.47 7.36
N ILE A 191 6.92 -9.32 8.19
CA ILE A 191 7.39 -9.62 9.54
C ILE A 191 7.84 -11.08 9.52
N SER A 192 9.15 -11.30 9.52
CA SER A 192 9.76 -12.62 9.49
C SER A 192 10.49 -12.93 10.78
N VAL A 193 10.26 -14.11 11.32
CA VAL A 193 11.02 -14.68 12.44
C VAL A 193 11.61 -16.01 11.99
N SER A 194 12.86 -16.26 12.33
CA SER A 194 13.55 -17.50 11.97
C SER A 194 14.45 -17.96 13.12
N PRO A 195 14.58 -19.28 13.34
CA PRO A 195 15.54 -19.79 14.31
C PRO A 195 16.96 -19.45 13.87
N LEU A 196 17.82 -19.16 14.84
CA LEU A 196 19.26 -19.10 14.64
C LEU A 196 19.75 -20.55 14.62
N ARG A 197 20.18 -21.04 13.46
CA ARG A 197 20.88 -22.33 13.40
C ARG A 197 22.20 -22.15 14.15
N ALA A 198 22.48 -23.04 15.10
CA ALA A 198 23.82 -23.13 15.67
C ALA A 198 24.81 -23.36 14.50
N ARG A 199 25.82 -22.51 14.38
CA ARG A 199 26.92 -22.76 13.44
C ARG A 199 27.66 -24.00 13.94
N GLY A 200 27.52 -25.13 13.25
CA GLY A 200 28.27 -26.36 13.55
C GLY A 200 28.05 -27.44 12.49
N ALA A 201 29.14 -27.77 11.80
CA ALA A 201 29.40 -28.98 11.01
C ALA A 201 28.57 -29.25 9.74
N SER A 202 29.04 -28.71 8.61
CA SER A 202 29.16 -29.55 7.42
C SER A 202 30.05 -30.76 7.78
N GLY A 203 29.43 -31.94 7.94
CA GLY A 203 30.13 -33.20 8.15
C GLY A 203 30.45 -33.54 9.62
N GLY A 204 29.44 -33.87 10.42
CA GLY A 204 29.67 -34.44 11.75
C GLY A 204 28.37 -34.89 12.41
N LYS A 205 28.35 -36.15 12.89
CA LYS A 205 27.19 -36.82 13.50
C LYS A 205 26.51 -35.95 14.57
N GLN A 206 25.18 -36.02 14.59
CA GLN A 206 24.33 -35.43 15.63
C GLN A 206 24.79 -35.90 17.01
N GLN A 207 25.43 -35.02 17.77
CA GLN A 207 25.52 -35.16 19.21
C GLN A 207 24.29 -34.51 19.83
N SER A 208 23.38 -35.36 20.28
CA SER A 208 22.39 -35.08 21.29
C SER A 208 23.08 -34.82 22.62
N SER A 209 23.15 -33.56 23.06
CA SER A 209 23.02 -33.18 24.48
C SER A 209 23.19 -31.68 24.70
N LYS A 210 22.46 -31.19 25.70
CA LYS A 210 22.32 -29.83 26.25
C LYS A 210 21.23 -28.98 25.62
N GLU A 211 20.30 -28.58 26.49
CA GLU A 211 19.20 -27.64 26.31
C GLU A 211 19.72 -26.33 25.70
N ALA A 212 19.83 -26.31 24.37
CA ALA A 212 20.14 -25.11 23.64
C ALA A 212 18.91 -24.20 23.72
N SER A 213 19.05 -23.07 24.42
CA SER A 213 18.07 -21.99 24.34
C SER A 213 17.80 -21.71 22.86
N LEU A 214 16.52 -21.79 22.46
CA LEU A 214 16.13 -21.64 21.07
C LEU A 214 16.30 -20.17 20.66
N LYS A 215 17.51 -19.83 20.22
CA LYS A 215 17.82 -18.49 19.75
C LYS A 215 17.12 -18.26 18.41
N TRP A 216 16.60 -17.05 18.22
CA TRP A 216 15.89 -16.66 17.00
C TRP A 216 16.31 -15.26 16.59
N ARG A 217 16.10 -14.96 15.31
CA ARG A 217 16.30 -13.63 14.73
C ARG A 217 15.04 -13.20 14.00
N PHE A 218 14.85 -11.90 13.85
CA PHE A 218 13.75 -11.35 13.09
C PHE A 218 14.21 -10.38 12.01
N VAL A 219 13.31 -10.14 11.07
CA VAL A 219 13.41 -9.06 10.08
C VAL A 219 12.03 -8.47 9.92
N ILE A 220 11.90 -7.17 10.15
CA ILE A 220 10.74 -6.39 9.71
C ILE A 220 11.21 -5.58 8.51
N LYS A 221 10.64 -5.85 7.33
CA LYS A 221 11.11 -5.23 6.08
C LYS A 221 10.00 -4.77 5.17
N ILE A 222 10.33 -3.86 4.27
CA ILE A 222 9.54 -3.46 3.10
C ILE A 222 10.44 -3.64 1.89
N SER A 223 10.01 -4.46 0.92
CA SER A 223 10.78 -4.73 -0.30
C SER A 223 10.27 -3.89 -1.48
N GLN A 224 11.17 -3.45 -2.35
CA GLN A 224 10.83 -2.73 -3.58
C GLN A 224 11.85 -2.98 -4.70
N SER A 225 11.43 -2.71 -5.94
CA SER A 225 12.31 -2.75 -7.10
C SER A 225 13.34 -1.61 -7.09
N LYS A 226 14.43 -1.78 -7.85
CA LYS A 226 15.45 -0.75 -8.09
C LYS A 226 14.85 0.57 -8.59
N THR A 227 13.76 0.52 -9.34
CA THR A 227 13.06 1.70 -9.86
C THR A 227 12.44 2.56 -8.76
N ASN A 228 12.00 1.95 -7.66
CA ASN A 228 11.45 2.62 -6.49
C ASN A 228 12.44 2.66 -5.30
N TYR A 229 13.74 2.50 -5.52
CA TYR A 229 14.75 2.51 -4.45
C TYR A 229 14.66 3.76 -3.56
N LEU A 230 14.39 4.94 -4.13
CA LEU A 230 14.26 6.18 -3.37
C LEU A 230 13.04 6.20 -2.44
N LEU A 231 12.05 5.33 -2.65
CA LEU A 231 10.96 5.16 -1.69
C LEU A 231 11.46 4.48 -0.40
N LEU A 232 12.39 3.53 -0.51
CA LEU A 232 13.03 2.91 0.65
C LEU A 232 13.93 3.90 1.40
N VAL A 233 14.62 4.79 0.68
CA VAL A 233 15.39 5.90 1.27
C VAL A 233 14.47 6.81 2.09
N ALA A 234 13.36 7.25 1.50
CA ALA A 234 12.38 8.07 2.20
C ALA A 234 11.81 7.39 3.45
N ILE A 235 11.54 6.07 3.38
CA ILE A 235 11.05 5.30 4.53
C ILE A 235 12.11 5.23 5.63
N ARG A 236 13.38 4.96 5.28
CA ARG A 236 14.50 4.93 6.23
C ARG A 236 14.62 6.26 6.95
N ASP A 237 14.60 7.37 6.21
CA ASP A 237 14.83 8.71 6.75
C ASP A 237 13.64 9.18 7.59
N PHE A 238 12.41 8.87 7.15
CA PHE A 238 11.19 9.13 7.90
C PHE A 238 11.13 8.34 9.23
N LEU A 239 11.48 7.05 9.18
CA LEU A 239 11.50 6.21 10.37
C LEU A 239 12.74 6.44 11.24
N ASN A 240 13.82 6.98 10.71
CA ASN A 240 15.12 7.12 11.39
C ASN A 240 15.56 5.84 12.15
N ILE A 241 15.29 4.68 11.55
CA ILE A 241 15.64 3.33 12.04
C ILE A 241 15.82 2.39 10.84
N GLY A 242 16.44 1.24 11.08
CA GLY A 242 16.70 0.25 10.04
C GLY A 242 17.69 0.72 8.98
N GLN A 243 17.97 -0.16 8.02
CA GLN A 243 18.91 0.09 6.93
C GLN A 243 18.37 -0.48 5.62
N ILE A 244 18.96 -0.07 4.50
CA ILE A 244 18.59 -0.58 3.17
C ILE A 244 19.60 -1.61 2.72
N TYR A 245 19.10 -2.76 2.28
CA TYR A 245 19.88 -3.90 1.85
C TYR A 245 19.47 -4.32 0.45
N LYS A 246 20.39 -4.95 -0.29
CA LYS A 246 20.09 -5.61 -1.56
C LYS A 246 19.59 -7.02 -1.27
N GLU A 247 18.41 -7.40 -1.78
CA GLU A 247 17.85 -8.74 -1.59
C GLU A 247 18.28 -9.70 -2.70
N ARG A 248 18.08 -9.27 -3.95
CA ARG A 248 18.43 -10.00 -5.17
C ARG A 248 18.56 -9.01 -6.32
N SER A 249 18.76 -9.49 -7.55
CA SER A 249 18.83 -8.63 -8.74
C SER A 249 17.61 -7.70 -8.82
N ASN A 250 17.87 -6.40 -8.93
CA ASN A 250 16.87 -5.34 -9.02
C ASN A 250 15.86 -5.24 -7.86
N ILE A 251 16.08 -5.90 -6.73
CA ILE A 251 15.20 -5.82 -5.56
C ILE A 251 16.01 -5.48 -4.31
N TYR A 252 15.53 -4.47 -3.59
CA TYR A 252 16.10 -3.95 -2.36
C TYR A 252 15.03 -4.00 -1.28
N TYR A 253 15.44 -3.94 -0.01
CA TYR A 253 14.51 -3.76 1.10
C TYR A 253 15.07 -2.81 2.13
N TRP A 254 14.21 -1.97 2.68
CA TRP A 254 14.44 -1.38 3.98
C TRP A 254 14.13 -2.46 5.04
N GLY A 255 15.01 -2.65 6.01
CA GLY A 255 14.89 -3.68 7.02
C GLY A 255 15.34 -3.23 8.40
N SER A 256 14.56 -3.58 9.42
CA SER A 256 14.95 -3.50 10.83
C SER A 256 15.17 -4.90 11.39
N HIS A 257 16.37 -5.09 11.95
CA HIS A 257 16.87 -6.34 12.51
C HIS A 257 17.21 -6.22 14.01
N SER A 258 17.13 -5.01 14.56
CA SER A 258 17.61 -4.68 15.90
C SER A 258 16.44 -4.50 16.87
N PHE A 259 16.58 -5.05 18.07
CA PHE A 259 15.62 -4.83 19.15
C PHE A 259 15.51 -3.35 19.54
N LYS A 260 16.56 -2.54 19.33
CA LYS A 260 16.57 -1.10 19.63
C LYS A 260 15.55 -0.33 18.80
N ASP A 261 15.33 -0.74 17.55
CA ASP A 261 14.41 -0.10 16.62
C ASP A 261 12.92 -0.35 16.96
N LEU A 262 12.65 -1.39 17.77
CA LEU A 262 11.29 -1.87 18.02
C LEU A 262 10.41 -0.86 18.75
N SER A 263 10.99 0.04 19.55
CA SER A 263 10.23 1.07 20.26
C SER A 263 9.44 1.95 19.28
N LYS A 264 10.08 2.35 18.18
CA LYS A 264 9.46 3.22 17.15
C LYS A 264 8.39 2.47 16.35
N LEU A 265 8.64 1.21 15.98
CA LEU A 265 7.63 0.37 15.31
C LEU A 265 6.44 0.03 16.22
N LYS A 266 6.68 -0.25 17.51
CA LYS A 266 5.63 -0.43 18.51
C LYS A 266 4.77 0.81 18.66
N SER A 267 5.39 1.99 18.76
CA SER A 267 4.67 3.27 18.82
C SER A 267 3.81 3.48 17.56
N LEU A 268 4.40 3.27 16.38
CA LEU A 268 3.72 3.42 15.09
C LEU A 268 2.50 2.50 14.95
N PHE A 269 2.67 1.19 15.12
CA PHE A 269 1.58 0.22 14.94
C PHE A 269 0.59 0.19 16.10
N LYS A 270 0.94 0.75 17.27
CA LYS A 270 -0.04 1.03 18.34
C LYS A 270 -0.93 2.21 17.95
N LYS A 271 -0.35 3.29 17.41
CA LYS A 271 -1.08 4.50 17.00
C LYS A 271 -1.92 4.26 15.74
N TYR A 272 -1.36 3.57 14.75
CA TYR A 272 -2.03 3.20 13.51
C TYR A 272 -1.92 1.69 13.29
N PRO A 273 -2.91 0.92 13.75
CA PRO A 273 -2.90 -0.53 13.59
C PRO A 273 -2.90 -0.95 12.12
N LEU A 274 -2.10 -1.98 11.82
CA LEU A 274 -2.17 -2.70 10.55
C LEU A 274 -3.59 -3.22 10.31
N LYS A 275 -4.06 -3.15 9.08
CA LYS A 275 -5.43 -3.52 8.69
C LYS A 275 -5.47 -4.84 7.91
N SER A 276 -4.33 -5.39 7.48
CA SER A 276 -4.21 -6.71 6.86
C SER A 276 -3.99 -7.82 7.90
N GLU A 277 -3.82 -9.06 7.43
CA GLU A 277 -3.42 -10.20 8.27
C GLU A 277 -2.04 -10.02 8.94
N LYS A 278 -1.23 -9.06 8.43
CA LYS A 278 0.03 -8.66 9.07
C LYS A 278 -0.19 -8.10 10.48
N HIS A 279 -1.39 -7.62 10.81
CA HIS A 279 -1.76 -7.30 12.19
C HIS A 279 -1.64 -8.51 13.12
N ILE A 280 -2.14 -9.67 12.68
CA ILE A 280 -2.04 -10.91 13.47
C ILE A 280 -0.58 -11.32 13.63
N GLN A 281 0.23 -11.20 12.56
CA GLN A 281 1.66 -11.45 12.62
C GLN A 281 2.37 -10.51 13.61
N TRP A 282 2.01 -9.22 13.61
CA TRP A 282 2.53 -8.24 14.55
C TRP A 282 2.17 -8.60 16.00
N ILE A 283 0.93 -8.99 16.28
CA ILE A 283 0.53 -9.44 17.63
C ILE A 283 1.29 -10.70 18.06
N ARG A 284 1.48 -11.67 17.15
CA ARG A 284 2.29 -12.87 17.43
C ARG A 284 3.75 -12.51 17.72
N PHE A 285 4.29 -11.53 17.01
CA PHE A 285 5.65 -11.05 17.21
C PHE A 285 5.79 -10.36 18.57
N LEU A 286 4.82 -9.53 18.97
CA LEU A 286 4.80 -8.95 20.32
C LEU A 286 4.71 -10.01 21.42
N LYS A 287 3.91 -11.06 21.23
CA LYS A 287 3.85 -12.19 22.17
C LYS A 287 5.18 -12.93 22.26
N LEU A 288 5.86 -13.11 21.13
CA LEU A 288 7.20 -13.72 21.08
C LEU A 288 8.20 -12.92 21.92
N LEU A 289 8.18 -11.58 21.84
CA LEU A 289 9.04 -10.69 22.64
C LEU A 289 8.79 -10.75 24.16
N GLN A 290 7.64 -11.27 24.59
CA GLN A 290 7.27 -11.37 26.01
C GLN A 290 7.65 -12.72 26.63
N ILE A 291 8.04 -13.71 25.81
CA ILE A 291 8.50 -14.99 26.32
C ILE A 291 9.87 -14.78 26.95
N LYS A 292 9.93 -14.84 28.28
CA LYS A 292 11.20 -14.87 29.02
C LYS A 292 11.94 -16.16 28.67
N ASP A 293 13.27 -16.11 28.69
CA ASP A 293 14.15 -17.27 28.46
C ASP A 293 14.04 -18.35 29.55
N ASP A 294 13.12 -18.20 30.52
CA ASP A 294 12.92 -19.12 31.64
C ASP A 294 12.62 -20.55 31.14
N ILE A 295 13.49 -21.47 31.57
CA ILE A 295 13.77 -22.86 31.13
C ILE A 295 12.59 -23.84 31.35
N LEU A 296 11.37 -23.35 31.52
CA LEU A 296 10.20 -24.22 31.68
C LEU A 296 9.85 -24.84 30.31
N LYS A 297 9.88 -26.19 30.22
CA LYS A 297 9.51 -26.98 29.03
C LYS A 297 8.23 -26.51 28.30
N PRO A 298 7.15 -26.05 28.98
CA PRO A 298 5.98 -25.47 28.33
C PRO A 298 6.26 -24.19 27.52
N ASN A 299 7.16 -23.31 27.99
CA ASN A 299 7.55 -22.08 27.30
C ASN A 299 8.33 -22.39 26.02
N GLN A 300 9.17 -23.43 26.04
CA GLN A 300 9.91 -23.89 24.86
C GLN A 300 8.99 -24.38 23.74
N LYS A 301 8.02 -25.25 24.04
CA LYS A 301 7.01 -25.70 23.06
C LYS A 301 6.18 -24.54 22.51
N LYS A 302 5.83 -23.57 23.35
CA LYS A 302 5.10 -22.36 22.94
C LYS A 302 5.94 -21.47 22.02
N LEU A 303 7.21 -21.28 22.34
CA LEU A 303 8.20 -20.54 21.54
C LEU A 303 8.37 -21.16 20.15
N GLU A 304 8.61 -22.48 20.09
CA GLU A 304 8.72 -23.25 18.84
C GLU A 304 7.47 -23.09 17.95
N ARG A 305 6.28 -23.30 18.53
CA ARG A 305 5.00 -23.14 17.81
C ARG A 305 4.83 -21.74 17.24
N LEU A 306 5.21 -20.70 18.00
CA LEU A 306 5.13 -19.32 17.53
C LEU A 306 6.11 -19.04 16.39
N ILE A 307 7.37 -19.48 16.50
CA ILE A 307 8.37 -19.33 15.43
C ILE A 307 7.91 -20.04 14.15
N LEU A 308 7.40 -21.28 14.27
CA LEU A 308 6.83 -22.04 13.15
C LEU A 308 5.64 -21.33 12.48
N SER A 309 4.85 -20.57 13.25
CA SER A 309 3.71 -19.82 12.71
C SER A 309 4.10 -18.69 11.73
N PHE A 310 5.35 -18.21 11.79
CA PHE A 310 5.91 -17.26 10.82
C PHE A 310 6.48 -17.93 9.56
N GLN A 311 6.65 -19.26 9.58
CA GLN A 311 7.17 -20.03 8.45
C GLN A 311 6.03 -20.57 7.57
N LYS A 312 4.89 -20.94 8.17
CA LYS A 312 3.69 -21.41 7.43
C LYS A 312 3.08 -20.35 6.51
N SER A 313 3.28 -19.05 6.82
CA SER A 313 2.83 -17.97 5.94
C SER A 313 3.66 -17.86 4.66
N LYS A 314 4.91 -18.32 4.65
CA LYS A 314 5.74 -18.38 3.44
C LYS A 314 5.27 -19.47 2.49
N THR A 315 4.92 -20.66 2.99
CA THR A 315 4.52 -21.80 2.15
C THR A 315 3.23 -21.57 1.35
N ILE A 316 2.35 -20.64 1.76
CA ILE A 316 1.10 -20.33 1.04
C ILE A 316 1.30 -19.20 0.00
N GLU A 317 2.35 -18.39 0.14
CA GLU A 317 2.75 -17.33 -0.79
C GLU A 317 3.81 -17.83 -1.81
N ASP A 318 4.67 -18.77 -1.41
CA ASP A 318 5.76 -19.35 -2.22
C ASP A 318 5.31 -20.50 -3.15
N ILE A 319 4.07 -20.98 -3.05
CA ILE A 319 3.47 -21.91 -4.05
C ILE A 319 2.99 -21.15 -5.31
N VAL A 320 3.09 -19.82 -5.34
CA VAL A 320 2.70 -19.03 -6.50
C VAL A 320 3.87 -18.95 -7.48
N PRO A 321 3.80 -19.58 -8.67
CA PRO A 321 4.83 -19.41 -9.67
C PRO A 321 4.89 -17.94 -10.07
N THR A 322 6.11 -17.41 -10.15
CA THR A 322 6.49 -16.05 -10.55
C THR A 322 6.07 -15.69 -12.00
N THR A 323 5.27 -16.52 -12.65
CA THR A 323 4.88 -16.45 -14.07
C THR A 323 3.54 -15.75 -14.27
N LEU A 324 3.34 -14.58 -13.68
CA LEU A 324 2.35 -13.59 -14.15
C LEU A 324 2.87 -12.15 -14.02
N LYS A 325 4.20 -11.96 -14.13
CA LYS A 325 4.79 -10.64 -14.48
C LYS A 325 4.93 -10.42 -15.99
N ASN A 326 4.67 -11.44 -16.80
CA ASN A 326 4.67 -11.39 -18.26
C ASN A 326 3.37 -11.98 -18.81
N VAL A 327 2.27 -11.22 -18.75
CA VAL A 327 1.16 -11.34 -19.71
C VAL A 327 0.62 -9.91 -19.91
N GLU A 328 1.09 -9.32 -21.01
CA GLU A 328 0.52 -8.24 -21.86
C GLU A 328 -0.01 -6.92 -21.24
#